data_AF-A0A7V1QQK1-F1
#
_entry.id   AF-A0A7V1QQK1-F1
#
_cell.length_a   1.000
_cell.length_b   1.000
_cell.length_c   1.000
_cell.angle_alpha   90.00
_cell.angle_beta   90.00
_cell.angle_gamma   90.00
#
_symmetry.space_group_name_H-M   'P 1'
#
loop_
_entity.id
_entity.type
_entity.pdbx_description
1 polymer ?
#
loop_
_entity_poly.entity_id
_entity_poly.type
_entity_poly.pdbx_seq_one_letter_code
_entity_poly.pdbx_strand_id
1 'polypeptide(L)'
;MCWMWRDCCASPAPSAEVPPRRSSLPHHHPGGAHVRLTALIAALVALALAAPTAIAQPLPPNRYYGSVTLNGQTPPVGTPVTAYIGEQLCGTGEVRADGRYVVDVDDATKTPGCGTPGAVITFRVGGVLAGQTGTFQAGAFTELPLTAPGQPAARRYTEAFLDLSDPRPCIPEPAQRTCDATRAALWNGDATAWAARGVVDPDARFNETVVFRVRAGDPAAISNIARFLGSPYLKITRLHFGGGTEAEFIEITNLGGGDQDMTGWTVRSPDRGVVVSFPAGLVMNPGQSCRLYTGVLRFDSCADAMMPAGDVWPDGGGRAVLFYDALALPGDETLYSADPNNQPPPPNLQGVS
;
A
#
# COMPACT_ATOMS: atom_id res chain seq x y z
N MET A 1 14.14 64.10 2.45
CA MET A 1 13.31 63.94 3.67
C MET A 1 13.89 62.78 4.47
N CYS A 2 14.17 63.03 5.75
CA CYS A 2 15.11 62.29 6.60
C CYS A 2 14.47 61.18 7.46
N TRP A 3 15.21 60.08 7.64
CA TRP A 3 15.54 59.35 8.90
C TRP A 3 14.45 58.68 9.78
N MET A 4 14.52 57.34 9.88
CA MET A 4 15.03 56.49 11.00
C MET A 4 14.66 56.79 12.48
N TRP A 5 14.52 55.69 13.29
CA TRP A 5 14.48 55.51 14.77
C TRP A 5 13.10 55.41 15.46
N ARG A 6 12.86 54.75 16.63
CA ARG A 6 13.38 53.61 17.44
C ARG A 6 12.64 53.69 18.82
N ASP A 7 12.27 52.55 19.42
CA ASP A 7 12.10 52.20 20.86
C ASP A 7 11.41 53.12 21.92
N CYS A 8 10.49 52.54 22.74
CA CYS A 8 10.56 52.44 24.23
C CYS A 8 9.21 52.45 25.01
N CYS A 9 9.25 51.71 26.16
CA CYS A 9 8.41 51.70 27.39
C CYS A 9 7.41 50.54 27.52
N ALA A 10 7.67 49.46 28.28
CA ALA A 10 7.89 49.26 29.74
C ALA A 10 6.59 49.06 30.56
N SER A 11 6.51 47.91 31.25
CA SER A 11 5.45 47.41 32.15
C SER A 11 5.21 48.30 33.40
N PRO A 12 4.16 48.04 34.23
CA PRO A 12 4.31 47.04 35.31
C PRO A 12 3.03 46.27 35.72
N ALA A 13 3.23 45.16 36.46
CA ALA A 13 2.21 44.47 37.26
C ALA A 13 1.89 45.24 38.57
N PRO A 14 0.84 44.87 39.33
CA PRO A 14 1.14 44.14 40.57
C PRO A 14 0.09 43.09 41.02
N SER A 15 0.59 42.21 41.90
CA SER A 15 -0.06 41.18 42.73
C SER A 15 -0.96 41.72 43.84
N ALA A 16 -1.88 40.91 44.37
CA ALA A 16 -2.17 40.81 45.82
C ALA A 16 -3.06 39.61 46.20
N GLU A 17 -2.56 38.85 47.19
CA GLU A 17 -3.18 37.77 47.97
C GLU A 17 -4.08 38.29 49.14
N VAL A 18 -5.19 37.58 49.45
CA VAL A 18 -5.59 36.86 50.72
C VAL A 18 -5.36 37.55 52.12
N PRO A 19 -5.97 37.21 53.30
CA PRO A 19 -7.26 36.66 53.85
C PRO A 19 -7.83 37.52 55.07
N PRO A 20 -8.26 37.02 56.28
CA PRO A 20 -9.32 36.06 56.77
C PRO A 20 -10.25 36.65 57.90
N ARG A 21 -11.23 35.88 58.45
CA ARG A 21 -11.50 35.59 59.91
C ARG A 21 -12.92 35.00 60.16
N ARG A 22 -13.07 33.82 60.82
CA ARG A 22 -13.30 33.52 62.28
C ARG A 22 -14.68 34.01 62.80
N SER A 23 -15.45 33.38 63.68
CA SER A 23 -15.48 32.12 64.46
C SER A 23 -16.60 32.27 65.53
N SER A 24 -17.38 31.24 65.91
CA SER A 24 -17.89 31.04 67.30
C SER A 24 -18.77 29.77 67.47
N LEU A 25 -18.51 29.07 68.59
CA LEU A 25 -19.20 27.95 69.28
C LEU A 25 -19.88 28.52 70.58
N PRO A 26 -20.43 27.79 71.63
CA PRO A 26 -20.67 26.33 71.91
C PRO A 26 -21.96 25.94 72.76
N HIS A 27 -22.04 24.62 73.15
CA HIS A 27 -22.67 23.93 74.34
C HIS A 27 -24.20 23.61 74.36
N HIS A 28 -24.78 22.50 74.89
CA HIS A 28 -24.46 21.42 75.87
C HIS A 28 -25.39 20.17 75.61
N HIS A 29 -24.94 18.89 75.63
CA HIS A 29 -24.98 17.84 76.72
C HIS A 29 -26.27 16.95 76.80
N PRO A 30 -26.30 15.78 77.51
CA PRO A 30 -26.11 14.40 77.00
C PRO A 30 -27.29 13.42 77.25
N GLY A 31 -27.22 12.18 76.74
CA GLY A 31 -28.02 11.05 77.28
C GLY A 31 -28.21 9.81 76.41
N GLY A 32 -28.00 8.62 77.01
CA GLY A 32 -28.85 7.45 76.77
C GLY A 32 -28.36 6.36 75.82
N ALA A 33 -27.96 5.23 76.41
CA ALA A 33 -27.62 3.96 75.77
C ALA A 33 -28.82 3.29 75.06
N HIS A 34 -28.57 2.52 73.99
CA HIS A 34 -29.19 1.19 73.77
C HIS A 34 -28.37 0.35 72.78
N VAL A 35 -27.76 -0.71 73.31
CA VAL A 35 -27.25 -1.87 72.58
C VAL A 35 -28.42 -2.61 71.93
N ARG A 36 -28.40 -2.82 70.60
CA ARG A 36 -29.11 -3.93 69.95
C ARG A 36 -28.29 -4.55 68.81
N LEU A 37 -27.55 -5.55 69.24
CA LEU A 37 -27.10 -6.77 68.60
C LEU A 37 -27.95 -7.27 67.39
N THR A 38 -27.65 -6.86 66.15
CA THR A 38 -28.01 -7.60 64.92
C THR A 38 -27.10 -7.19 63.75
N ALA A 39 -25.85 -7.65 63.73
CA ALA A 39 -24.93 -7.35 62.61
C ALA A 39 -23.95 -8.50 62.31
N LEU A 40 -24.36 -9.76 62.48
CA LEU A 40 -23.48 -10.92 62.30
C LEU A 40 -24.05 -12.08 61.46
N ILE A 41 -25.21 -11.90 60.80
CA ILE A 41 -25.76 -12.93 59.88
C ILE A 41 -25.78 -12.47 58.41
N ALA A 42 -25.78 -11.16 58.11
CA ALA A 42 -25.73 -10.68 56.72
C ALA A 42 -24.32 -10.75 56.09
N ALA A 43 -23.26 -10.75 56.90
CA ALA A 43 -21.88 -10.78 56.42
C ALA A 43 -21.37 -12.20 56.06
N LEU A 44 -22.07 -13.27 56.48
CA LEU A 44 -21.70 -14.65 56.13
C LEU A 44 -22.45 -15.21 54.90
N VAL A 45 -23.54 -14.57 54.45
CA VAL A 45 -24.27 -14.97 53.23
C VAL A 45 -23.85 -14.16 51.99
N ALA A 46 -23.28 -12.96 52.18
CA ALA A 46 -22.75 -12.15 51.08
C ALA A 46 -21.34 -12.56 50.61
N LEU A 47 -20.72 -13.56 51.23
CA LEU A 47 -19.37 -14.05 50.88
C LEU A 47 -19.38 -15.27 49.93
N ALA A 48 -20.50 -15.55 49.26
CA ALA A 48 -20.68 -16.76 48.44
C ALA A 48 -21.03 -16.51 46.95
N LEU A 49 -21.00 -15.28 46.44
CA LEU A 49 -21.37 -14.99 45.04
C LEU A 49 -20.33 -14.20 44.22
N ALA A 50 -19.11 -14.04 44.72
CA ALA A 50 -18.00 -13.67 43.85
C ALA A 50 -17.53 -14.92 43.09
N ALA A 51 -18.31 -15.34 42.07
CA ALA A 51 -17.80 -16.26 41.08
C ALA A 51 -16.56 -15.60 40.44
N PRO A 52 -15.38 -16.24 40.45
CA PRO A 52 -14.26 -15.70 39.70
C PRO A 52 -14.69 -15.60 38.24
N THR A 53 -14.59 -14.42 37.64
CA THR A 53 -14.67 -14.29 36.19
C THR A 53 -13.49 -15.06 35.63
N ALA A 54 -13.73 -16.28 35.16
CA ALA A 54 -12.72 -17.08 34.50
C ALA A 54 -12.30 -16.35 33.22
N ILE A 55 -11.13 -15.72 33.24
CA ILE A 55 -10.46 -15.32 31.99
C ILE A 55 -10.00 -16.63 31.37
N ALA A 56 -10.70 -17.06 30.32
CA ALA A 56 -10.27 -18.18 29.50
C ALA A 56 -8.85 -17.89 29.00
N GLN A 57 -7.88 -18.69 29.44
CA GLN A 57 -6.53 -18.61 28.91
C GLN A 57 -6.60 -18.96 27.42
N PRO A 58 -5.88 -18.23 26.53
CA PRO A 58 -5.83 -18.59 25.12
C PRO A 58 -5.43 -20.06 24.97
N LEU A 59 -6.23 -20.83 24.24
CA LEU A 59 -5.91 -22.23 23.99
C LEU A 59 -4.66 -22.33 23.09
N PRO A 60 -3.83 -23.35 23.29
CA PRO A 60 -2.66 -23.55 22.44
C PRO A 60 -3.09 -23.82 20.99
N PRO A 61 -2.30 -23.36 20.00
CA PRO A 61 -2.59 -23.61 18.59
C PRO A 61 -2.49 -25.10 18.25
N ASN A 62 -3.06 -25.49 17.11
CA ASN A 62 -2.80 -26.80 16.49
C ASN A 62 -1.65 -26.67 15.49
N ARG A 63 -0.54 -27.36 15.72
CA ARG A 63 0.63 -27.32 14.83
C ARG A 63 0.52 -28.37 13.74
N TYR A 64 0.53 -27.95 12.48
CA TYR A 64 0.68 -28.81 11.33
C TYR A 64 2.10 -28.76 10.78
N TYR A 65 2.62 -29.91 10.36
CA TYR A 65 3.95 -30.00 9.74
C TYR A 65 4.03 -31.18 8.78
N GLY A 66 4.94 -31.15 7.81
CA GLY A 66 5.04 -32.23 6.82
C GLY A 66 5.93 -31.88 5.65
N SER A 67 6.10 -32.81 4.71
CA SER A 67 6.65 -32.47 3.39
C SER A 67 5.62 -31.70 2.58
N VAL A 68 6.08 -30.99 1.56
CA VAL A 68 5.21 -30.23 0.67
C VAL A 68 5.64 -30.39 -0.78
N THR A 69 4.66 -30.62 -1.63
CA THR A 69 4.83 -30.74 -3.08
C THR A 69 3.87 -29.81 -3.78
N LEU A 70 4.34 -29.18 -4.85
CA LEU A 70 3.59 -28.30 -5.73
C LEU A 70 3.85 -28.78 -7.16
N ASN A 71 2.81 -29.23 -7.85
CA ASN A 71 2.92 -29.90 -9.16
C ASN A 71 3.97 -31.04 -9.18
N GLY A 72 4.06 -31.80 -8.09
CA GLY A 72 4.98 -32.94 -7.97
C GLY A 72 6.44 -32.58 -7.70
N GLN A 73 6.78 -31.29 -7.56
CA GLN A 73 8.12 -30.81 -7.20
C GLN A 73 8.12 -30.18 -5.81
N THR A 74 9.27 -30.19 -5.14
CA THR A 74 9.44 -29.44 -3.89
C THR A 74 9.43 -27.94 -4.19
N PRO A 75 8.53 -27.13 -3.58
CA PRO A 75 8.51 -25.68 -3.77
C PRO A 75 9.81 -25.02 -3.30
N PRO A 76 10.17 -23.83 -3.83
CA PRO A 76 11.28 -23.04 -3.30
C PRO A 76 11.15 -22.75 -1.80
N VAL A 77 12.28 -22.68 -1.10
CA VAL A 77 12.34 -22.21 0.30
C VAL A 77 11.69 -20.83 0.41
N GLY A 78 10.93 -20.60 1.46
CA GLY A 78 10.16 -19.37 1.67
C GLY A 78 8.80 -19.35 0.97
N THR A 79 8.44 -20.39 0.20
CA THR A 79 7.07 -20.49 -0.36
C THR A 79 6.05 -20.50 0.78
N PRO A 80 5.04 -19.62 0.80
CA PRO A 80 4.10 -19.53 1.90
C PRO A 80 3.20 -20.76 1.97
N VAL A 81 2.98 -21.27 3.17
CA VAL A 81 1.98 -22.29 3.50
C VAL A 81 0.99 -21.66 4.47
N THR A 82 -0.26 -21.54 4.06
CA THR A 82 -1.32 -20.84 4.80
C THR A 82 -2.45 -21.79 5.13
N ALA A 83 -3.02 -21.65 6.33
CA ALA A 83 -4.09 -22.47 6.84
C ALA A 83 -5.34 -21.61 7.11
N TYR A 84 -6.49 -22.05 6.58
CA TYR A 84 -7.75 -21.33 6.66
C TYR A 84 -8.83 -22.19 7.33
N ILE A 85 -9.70 -21.55 8.09
CA ILE A 85 -10.98 -22.12 8.56
C ILE A 85 -12.08 -21.29 7.91
N GLY A 86 -12.86 -21.92 7.02
CA GLY A 86 -13.70 -21.16 6.08
C GLY A 86 -12.84 -20.25 5.20
N GLU A 87 -13.13 -18.95 5.20
CA GLU A 87 -12.34 -17.93 4.50
C GLU A 87 -11.33 -17.21 5.41
N GLN A 88 -11.37 -17.44 6.72
CA GLN A 88 -10.51 -16.77 7.69
C GLN A 88 -9.11 -17.40 7.67
N LEU A 89 -8.07 -16.57 7.47
CA LEU A 89 -6.68 -16.98 7.63
C LEU A 89 -6.38 -17.17 9.12
N CYS A 90 -5.98 -18.40 9.48
CA CYS A 90 -5.81 -18.82 10.87
C CYS A 90 -4.40 -19.34 11.19
N GLY A 91 -3.54 -19.48 10.20
CA GLY A 91 -2.14 -19.86 10.41
C GLY A 91 -1.29 -19.56 9.18
N THR A 92 -0.06 -19.13 9.42
CA THR A 92 0.94 -18.88 8.39
C THR A 92 2.24 -19.61 8.70
N GLY A 93 2.93 -20.03 7.66
CA GLY A 93 4.21 -20.71 7.71
C GLY A 93 4.84 -20.70 6.32
N GLU A 94 6.01 -21.32 6.19
CA GLU A 94 6.77 -21.34 4.94
C GLU A 94 7.46 -22.68 4.73
N VAL A 95 7.80 -22.97 3.47
CA VAL A 95 8.65 -24.11 3.10
C VAL A 95 10.09 -23.84 3.53
N ARG A 96 10.68 -24.78 4.25
CA ARG A 96 12.04 -24.73 4.78
C ARG A 96 13.04 -25.39 3.82
N ALA A 97 14.33 -25.24 4.12
CA ALA A 97 15.43 -25.77 3.31
C ALA A 97 15.40 -27.30 3.12
N ASP A 98 14.78 -28.04 4.03
CA ASP A 98 14.59 -29.49 3.95
C ASP A 98 13.32 -29.90 3.17
N GLY A 99 12.62 -28.95 2.53
CA GLY A 99 11.39 -29.21 1.79
C GLY A 99 10.17 -29.48 2.68
N ARG A 100 10.25 -29.13 3.97
CA ARG A 100 9.16 -29.29 4.94
C ARG A 100 8.55 -27.95 5.33
N TYR A 101 7.34 -27.97 5.87
CA TYR A 101 6.67 -26.80 6.40
C TYR A 101 6.27 -27.00 7.87
N VAL A 102 6.01 -25.89 8.57
CA VAL A 102 5.33 -25.87 9.86
C VAL A 102 4.37 -24.69 9.87
N VAL A 103 3.11 -24.92 10.25
CA VAL A 103 2.07 -23.89 10.43
C VAL A 103 1.40 -24.10 11.78
N ASP A 104 1.34 -23.05 12.59
CA ASP A 104 0.51 -23.03 13.80
C ASP A 104 -0.85 -22.42 13.45
N VAL A 105 -1.92 -23.19 13.65
CA VAL A 105 -3.29 -22.72 13.44
C VAL A 105 -3.82 -22.22 14.78
N ASP A 106 -4.21 -20.95 14.82
CA ASP A 106 -4.72 -20.29 16.01
C ASP A 106 -6.10 -20.81 16.41
N ASP A 107 -6.35 -20.83 17.72
CA ASP A 107 -7.65 -21.09 18.31
C ASP A 107 -8.55 -19.84 18.26
N ALA A 108 -9.87 -20.04 18.26
CA ALA A 108 -10.87 -18.97 18.26
C ALA A 108 -10.75 -17.99 19.45
N THR A 109 -10.20 -18.44 20.58
CA THR A 109 -9.92 -17.60 21.76
C THR A 109 -8.75 -16.63 21.54
N LYS A 110 -7.82 -16.96 20.64
CA LYS A 110 -6.72 -16.09 20.24
C LYS A 110 -7.12 -15.21 19.05
N THR A 111 -7.68 -15.83 18.02
CA THR A 111 -8.11 -15.16 16.79
C THR A 111 -9.58 -15.52 16.53
N PRO A 112 -10.54 -14.60 16.78
CA PRO A 112 -11.95 -14.87 16.54
C PRO A 112 -12.21 -15.38 15.12
N GLY A 113 -13.03 -16.42 14.99
CA GLY A 113 -13.31 -17.08 13.70
C GLY A 113 -12.34 -18.19 13.32
N CYS A 114 -11.28 -18.43 14.11
CA CYS A 114 -10.35 -19.54 13.91
C CYS A 114 -10.73 -20.78 14.73
N GLY A 115 -9.74 -21.59 15.13
CA GLY A 115 -9.91 -22.95 15.58
C GLY A 115 -10.96 -23.15 16.66
N THR A 116 -12.00 -23.91 16.36
CA THR A 116 -12.85 -24.57 17.35
C THR A 116 -12.66 -26.08 17.20
N PRO A 117 -12.78 -26.88 18.27
CA PRO A 117 -12.63 -28.34 18.17
C PRO A 117 -13.47 -28.93 17.04
N GLY A 118 -12.82 -29.64 16.10
CA GLY A 118 -13.49 -30.24 14.94
C GLY A 118 -13.60 -29.35 13.70
N ALA A 119 -13.20 -28.07 13.74
CA ALA A 119 -13.23 -27.19 12.58
C ALA A 119 -12.32 -27.71 11.46
N VAL A 120 -12.82 -27.68 10.21
CA VAL A 120 -12.06 -28.10 9.04
C VAL A 120 -11.03 -27.03 8.67
N ILE A 121 -9.78 -27.45 8.50
CA ILE A 121 -8.69 -26.58 8.08
C ILE A 121 -8.36 -26.90 6.62
N THR A 122 -8.35 -25.88 5.77
CA THR A 122 -7.85 -25.98 4.39
C THR A 122 -6.47 -25.35 4.30
N PHE A 123 -5.59 -25.92 3.47
CA PHE A 123 -4.23 -25.42 3.31
C PHE A 123 -4.01 -24.88 1.91
N ARG A 124 -3.20 -23.84 1.78
CA ARG A 124 -2.70 -23.36 0.49
C ARG A 124 -1.18 -23.28 0.49
N VAL A 125 -0.55 -23.79 -0.57
CA VAL A 125 0.90 -23.74 -0.80
C VAL A 125 1.17 -22.79 -1.95
N GLY A 126 1.86 -21.67 -1.71
CA GLY A 126 2.03 -20.62 -2.71
C GLY A 126 0.70 -20.11 -3.25
N GLY A 127 -0.35 -20.10 -2.42
CA GLY A 127 -1.72 -19.72 -2.81
C GLY A 127 -2.55 -20.80 -3.51
N VAL A 128 -1.99 -21.96 -3.86
CA VAL A 128 -2.73 -23.10 -4.46
C VAL A 128 -3.32 -23.98 -3.38
N LEU A 129 -4.60 -24.30 -3.50
CA LEU A 129 -5.29 -25.21 -2.59
C LEU A 129 -4.63 -26.59 -2.59
N ALA A 130 -4.21 -27.04 -1.41
CA ALA A 130 -3.71 -28.39 -1.23
C ALA A 130 -4.87 -29.40 -1.27
N GLY A 131 -4.60 -30.62 -1.74
CA GLY A 131 -5.60 -31.69 -1.77
C GLY A 131 -5.96 -32.24 -0.38
N GLN A 132 -5.18 -31.91 0.65
CA GLN A 132 -5.37 -32.36 2.02
C GLN A 132 -6.04 -31.28 2.87
N THR A 133 -6.85 -31.74 3.83
CA THR A 133 -7.48 -30.91 4.86
C THR A 133 -7.10 -31.42 6.25
N GLY A 134 -7.09 -30.53 7.23
CA GLY A 134 -6.89 -30.83 8.65
C GLY A 134 -8.18 -30.70 9.45
N THR A 135 -8.12 -31.08 10.72
CA THR A 135 -9.20 -30.87 11.69
C THR A 135 -8.60 -30.24 12.94
N PHE A 136 -9.13 -29.10 13.35
CA PHE A 136 -8.59 -28.35 14.47
C PHE A 136 -8.76 -29.10 15.80
N GLN A 137 -7.65 -29.29 16.51
CA GLN A 137 -7.58 -29.79 17.87
C GLN A 137 -6.54 -28.97 18.65
N ALA A 138 -6.98 -28.22 19.65
CA ALA A 138 -6.11 -27.34 20.43
C ALA A 138 -4.91 -28.11 21.02
N GLY A 139 -3.71 -27.55 20.85
CA GLY A 139 -2.45 -28.10 21.37
C GLY A 139 -1.92 -29.35 20.67
N ALA A 140 -2.58 -29.82 19.61
CA ALA A 140 -2.12 -30.99 18.86
C ALA A 140 -0.92 -30.65 17.96
N PHE A 141 -0.14 -31.69 17.64
CA PHE A 141 0.93 -31.68 16.66
C PHE A 141 0.60 -32.73 15.61
N THR A 142 0.27 -32.30 14.41
CA THR A 142 -0.26 -33.17 13.35
C THR A 142 0.69 -33.18 12.16
N GLU A 143 1.25 -34.35 11.85
CA GLU A 143 2.00 -34.53 10.61
C GLU A 143 1.04 -34.69 9.43
N LEU A 144 1.14 -33.81 8.43
CA LEU A 144 0.30 -33.79 7.24
C LEU A 144 1.12 -33.39 6.01
N PRO A 145 1.56 -34.35 5.17
CA PRO A 145 2.14 -34.05 3.87
C PRO A 145 1.14 -33.30 2.97
N LEU A 146 1.58 -32.20 2.36
CA LEU A 146 0.75 -31.40 1.46
C LEU A 146 1.13 -31.61 0.00
N THR A 147 0.10 -31.74 -0.85
CA THR A 147 0.22 -31.74 -2.30
C THR A 147 -0.73 -30.71 -2.86
N ALA A 148 -0.19 -29.72 -3.54
CA ALA A 148 -0.94 -28.67 -4.21
C ALA A 148 -0.83 -28.87 -5.74
N PRO A 149 -1.88 -29.41 -6.39
CA PRO A 149 -1.96 -29.45 -7.84
C PRO A 149 -2.50 -28.11 -8.35
N GLY A 150 -1.67 -27.34 -9.04
CA GLY A 150 -2.05 -26.04 -9.57
C GLY A 150 -0.89 -25.06 -9.66
N GLN A 151 -1.09 -24.01 -10.42
CA GLN A 151 -0.11 -22.94 -10.56
C GLN A 151 -0.20 -22.04 -9.31
N PRO A 152 0.90 -21.81 -8.56
CA PRO A 152 0.93 -20.83 -7.47
C PRO A 152 0.16 -19.59 -7.86
N ALA A 153 -0.62 -19.02 -6.93
CA ALA A 153 -1.09 -17.67 -7.14
C ALA A 153 0.17 -16.83 -7.35
N ALA A 154 0.43 -16.40 -8.58
CA ALA A 154 1.59 -15.60 -8.89
C ALA A 154 1.58 -14.42 -7.92
N ARG A 155 2.72 -14.11 -7.29
CA ARG A 155 2.84 -12.93 -6.44
C ARG A 155 2.27 -11.77 -7.25
N ARG A 156 1.17 -11.20 -6.81
CA ARG A 156 0.56 -10.09 -7.52
C ARG A 156 1.25 -8.82 -7.08
N TYR A 157 1.64 -8.00 -8.05
CA TYR A 157 2.02 -6.63 -7.75
C TYR A 157 0.77 -5.89 -7.30
N THR A 158 0.90 -5.13 -6.22
CA THR A 158 -0.16 -4.23 -5.70
C THR A 158 0.11 -2.78 -6.10
N GLU A 159 1.27 -2.55 -6.70
CA GLU A 159 1.76 -1.24 -7.10
C GLU A 159 2.54 -1.34 -8.40
N ALA A 160 2.52 -0.28 -9.19
CA ALA A 160 3.34 -0.14 -10.37
C ALA A 160 3.88 1.29 -10.50
N PHE A 161 5.05 1.44 -11.11
CA PHE A 161 5.66 2.75 -11.34
C PHE A 161 6.25 2.90 -12.74
N LEU A 162 6.45 4.15 -13.16
CA LEU A 162 7.10 4.50 -14.42
C LEU A 162 8.62 4.36 -14.27
N ASP A 163 9.21 3.36 -14.94
CA ASP A 163 10.66 3.16 -14.88
C ASP A 163 11.40 4.20 -15.73
N LEU A 164 12.12 5.09 -15.04
CA LEU A 164 12.98 6.13 -15.61
C LEU A 164 14.47 5.84 -15.39
N SER A 165 14.82 4.66 -14.89
CA SER A 165 16.19 4.30 -14.50
C SER A 165 17.09 4.00 -15.70
N ASP A 166 18.40 4.08 -15.49
CA ASP A 166 19.42 3.64 -16.46
C ASP A 166 20.00 2.28 -16.02
N PRO A 167 20.16 1.29 -16.94
CA PRO A 167 19.86 1.36 -18.37
C PRO A 167 18.35 1.38 -18.66
N ARG A 168 17.93 2.28 -19.55
CA ARG A 168 16.50 2.51 -19.86
C ARG A 168 15.85 1.29 -20.50
N PRO A 169 14.66 0.86 -20.02
CA PRO A 169 13.88 -0.16 -20.71
C PRO A 169 13.60 0.26 -22.16
N CYS A 170 13.90 -0.63 -23.11
CA CYS A 170 13.61 -0.37 -24.51
C CYS A 170 12.10 -0.40 -24.76
N ILE A 171 11.58 0.69 -25.36
CA ILE A 171 10.17 0.76 -25.77
C ILE A 171 10.01 0.00 -27.09
N PRO A 172 9.18 -1.06 -27.17
CA PRO A 172 8.97 -1.84 -28.38
C PRO A 172 8.19 -1.07 -29.46
N GLU A 173 8.14 -1.60 -30.69
CA GLU A 173 7.23 -1.06 -31.71
C GLU A 173 5.76 -1.25 -31.30
N PRO A 174 4.82 -0.46 -31.86
CA PRO A 174 3.40 -0.68 -31.65
C PRO A 174 3.00 -2.15 -31.89
N ALA A 175 2.13 -2.68 -31.02
CA ALA A 175 1.68 -4.08 -30.99
C ALA A 175 2.74 -5.13 -30.60
N GLN A 176 4.01 -4.75 -30.40
CA GLN A 176 5.03 -5.65 -29.84
C GLN A 176 5.10 -5.51 -28.31
N ARG A 177 5.46 -6.60 -27.62
CA ARG A 177 5.64 -6.61 -26.15
C ARG A 177 7.10 -6.46 -25.71
N THR A 178 8.04 -6.77 -26.59
CA THR A 178 9.48 -6.73 -26.30
C THR A 178 10.22 -6.17 -27.49
N CYS A 179 11.29 -5.43 -27.24
CA CYS A 179 12.19 -5.04 -28.32
C CYS A 179 12.92 -6.28 -28.87
N ASP A 180 13.01 -6.38 -30.19
CA ASP A 180 13.99 -7.28 -30.81
C ASP A 180 15.43 -6.77 -30.57
N ALA A 181 16.40 -7.64 -30.87
CA ALA A 181 17.81 -7.35 -30.62
C ALA A 181 18.32 -6.11 -31.39
N THR A 182 17.84 -5.89 -32.62
CA THR A 182 18.25 -4.75 -33.44
C THR A 182 17.72 -3.44 -32.85
N ARG A 183 16.45 -3.42 -32.48
CA ARG A 183 15.82 -2.26 -31.84
C ARG A 183 16.47 -1.94 -30.50
N ALA A 184 16.74 -2.96 -29.68
CA ALA A 184 17.45 -2.80 -28.42
C ALA A 184 18.88 -2.25 -28.62
N ALA A 185 19.60 -2.72 -29.65
CA ALA A 185 20.92 -2.21 -29.97
C ALA A 185 20.88 -0.72 -30.38
N LEU A 186 19.94 -0.33 -31.25
CA LEU A 186 19.75 1.06 -31.65
C LEU A 186 19.33 1.95 -30.47
N TRP A 187 18.42 1.45 -29.63
CA TRP A 187 17.99 2.12 -28.40
C TRP A 187 19.17 2.42 -27.48
N ASN A 188 20.14 1.52 -27.39
CA ASN A 188 21.34 1.66 -26.58
C ASN A 188 22.49 2.41 -27.28
N GLY A 189 22.26 2.92 -28.49
CA GLY A 189 23.28 3.66 -29.24
C GLY A 189 24.44 2.80 -29.74
N ASP A 190 24.20 1.50 -29.96
CA ASP A 190 25.22 0.57 -30.44
C ASP A 190 25.83 1.02 -31.78
N ALA A 191 27.16 1.05 -31.83
CA ALA A 191 27.89 1.57 -32.99
C ALA A 191 27.67 0.71 -34.25
N THR A 192 27.59 -0.61 -34.10
CA THR A 192 27.43 -1.52 -35.23
C THR A 192 26.02 -1.43 -35.80
N ALA A 193 25.00 -1.38 -34.94
CA ALA A 193 23.60 -1.25 -35.34
C ALA A 193 23.33 0.07 -36.07
N TRP A 194 23.91 1.19 -35.59
CA TRP A 194 23.79 2.48 -36.26
C TRP A 194 24.61 2.57 -37.55
N ALA A 195 25.81 1.99 -37.59
CA ALA A 195 26.60 1.91 -38.82
C ALA A 195 25.86 1.12 -39.92
N ALA A 196 25.10 0.08 -39.56
CA ALA A 196 24.24 -0.64 -40.50
C ALA A 196 23.11 0.22 -41.09
N ARG A 197 22.81 1.38 -40.48
CA ARG A 197 21.88 2.41 -40.99
C ARG A 197 22.60 3.61 -41.62
N GLY A 198 23.91 3.52 -41.84
CA GLY A 198 24.72 4.59 -42.43
C GLY A 198 25.18 5.67 -41.45
N VAL A 199 24.95 5.50 -40.15
CA VAL A 199 25.36 6.46 -39.11
C VAL A 199 26.65 5.99 -38.47
N VAL A 200 27.77 6.43 -39.02
CA VAL A 200 29.12 6.00 -38.58
C VAL A 200 29.82 7.01 -37.67
N ASP A 201 29.47 8.30 -37.81
CA ASP A 201 30.02 9.36 -36.98
C ASP A 201 29.49 9.27 -35.53
N PRO A 202 30.36 9.34 -34.49
CA PRO A 202 29.94 9.22 -33.10
C PRO A 202 28.93 10.28 -32.64
N ASP A 203 29.07 11.53 -33.08
CA ASP A 203 28.18 12.62 -32.67
C ASP A 203 26.83 12.49 -33.37
N ALA A 204 26.84 12.14 -34.66
CA ALA A 204 25.63 11.78 -35.40
C ALA A 204 24.91 10.59 -34.75
N ARG A 205 25.65 9.56 -34.31
CA ARG A 205 25.06 8.40 -33.62
C ARG A 205 24.39 8.79 -32.31
N PHE A 206 25.03 9.64 -31.51
CA PHE A 206 24.41 10.15 -30.28
C PHE A 206 23.10 10.89 -30.59
N ASN A 207 23.13 11.82 -31.55
CA ASN A 207 21.95 12.57 -31.96
C ASN A 207 20.82 11.66 -32.46
N GLU A 208 21.13 10.71 -33.34
CA GLU A 208 20.15 9.75 -33.87
C GLU A 208 19.59 8.83 -32.78
N THR A 209 20.40 8.45 -31.78
CA THR A 209 19.94 7.67 -30.63
C THR A 209 18.93 8.46 -29.79
N VAL A 210 19.22 9.74 -29.52
CA VAL A 210 18.28 10.61 -28.78
C VAL A 210 17.00 10.81 -29.57
N VAL A 211 17.09 11.14 -30.87
CA VAL A 211 15.92 11.29 -31.75
C VAL A 211 15.10 10.01 -31.80
N PHE A 212 15.75 8.85 -31.89
CA PHE A 212 15.10 7.55 -31.88
C PHE A 212 14.29 7.32 -30.58
N ARG A 213 14.90 7.59 -29.41
CA ARG A 213 14.23 7.47 -28.11
C ARG A 213 13.05 8.43 -27.97
N VAL A 214 13.22 9.69 -28.37
CA VAL A 214 12.14 10.69 -28.32
C VAL A 214 10.97 10.30 -29.22
N ARG A 215 11.23 9.84 -30.45
CA ARG A 215 10.18 9.36 -31.36
C ARG A 215 9.46 8.12 -30.85
N ALA A 216 10.16 7.27 -30.10
CA ALA A 216 9.57 6.11 -29.44
C ALA A 216 8.78 6.46 -28.16
N GLY A 217 8.78 7.73 -27.73
CA GLY A 217 8.05 8.17 -26.54
C GLY A 217 8.80 7.92 -25.21
N ASP A 218 10.14 7.86 -25.23
CA ASP A 218 10.96 7.69 -24.00
C ASP A 218 10.69 8.82 -23.00
N PRO A 219 9.99 8.55 -21.89
CA PRO A 219 9.63 9.59 -20.92
C PRO A 219 10.86 10.22 -20.26
N ALA A 220 11.96 9.48 -20.08
CA ALA A 220 13.17 10.02 -19.50
C ALA A 220 13.92 10.93 -20.49
N ALA A 221 13.92 10.61 -21.79
CA ALA A 221 14.53 11.48 -22.81
C ALA A 221 13.72 12.77 -22.99
N ILE A 222 12.39 12.63 -23.08
CA ILE A 222 11.47 13.75 -23.22
C ILE A 222 11.53 14.65 -21.98
N SER A 223 11.56 14.07 -20.78
CA SER A 223 11.70 14.82 -19.52
C SER A 223 12.99 15.65 -19.49
N ASN A 224 14.12 15.10 -19.93
CA ASN A 224 15.38 15.85 -19.98
C ASN A 224 15.30 17.06 -20.94
N ILE A 225 14.67 16.89 -22.09
CA ILE A 225 14.45 17.98 -23.06
C ILE A 225 13.47 19.01 -22.50
N ALA A 226 12.34 18.57 -21.94
CA ALA A 226 11.31 19.43 -21.37
C ALA A 226 11.87 20.29 -20.22
N ARG A 227 12.72 19.71 -19.37
CA ARG A 227 13.46 20.44 -18.33
C ARG A 227 14.33 21.53 -18.90
N PHE A 228 15.11 21.21 -19.92
CA PHE A 228 15.99 22.19 -20.57
C PHE A 228 15.21 23.33 -21.23
N LEU A 229 14.07 23.02 -21.85
CA LEU A 229 13.20 24.00 -22.50
C LEU A 229 12.28 24.76 -21.54
N GLY A 230 12.31 24.49 -20.23
CA GLY A 230 11.40 25.09 -19.26
C GLY A 230 9.92 24.77 -19.53
N SER A 231 9.65 23.64 -20.18
CA SER A 231 8.29 23.19 -20.52
C SER A 231 7.77 22.18 -19.49
N PRO A 232 6.48 22.21 -19.14
CA PRO A 232 5.89 21.18 -18.29
C PRO A 232 5.83 19.83 -19.02
N TYR A 233 5.88 18.73 -18.26
CA TYR A 233 5.71 17.38 -18.81
C TYR A 233 5.11 16.47 -17.73
N LEU A 234 3.77 16.37 -17.72
CA LEU A 234 3.06 15.55 -16.75
C LEU A 234 3.09 14.08 -17.14
N LYS A 235 3.30 13.22 -16.14
CA LYS A 235 3.18 11.77 -16.28
C LYS A 235 2.47 11.17 -15.08
N ILE A 236 1.73 10.10 -15.33
CA ILE A 236 1.36 9.15 -14.28
C ILE A 236 2.61 8.35 -13.96
N THR A 237 3.11 8.46 -12.74
CA THR A 237 4.41 7.89 -12.35
C THR A 237 4.27 6.73 -11.38
N ARG A 238 3.15 6.64 -10.66
CA ARG A 238 2.90 5.56 -9.70
C ARG A 238 1.42 5.26 -9.61
N LEU A 239 1.08 4.00 -9.40
CA LEU A 239 -0.28 3.56 -9.12
C LEU A 239 -0.26 2.42 -8.11
N HIS A 240 -0.93 2.60 -6.99
CA HIS A 240 -1.20 1.57 -5.98
C HIS A 240 -2.66 1.11 -6.14
N PHE A 241 -2.87 -0.17 -6.44
CA PHE A 241 -4.14 -0.76 -6.91
C PHE A 241 -4.45 -2.13 -6.29
N GLY A 242 -3.65 -2.60 -5.32
CA GLY A 242 -3.75 -3.98 -4.85
C GLY A 242 -4.85 -4.29 -3.85
N GLY A 243 -5.64 -3.29 -3.42
CA GLY A 243 -6.49 -3.39 -2.23
C GLY A 243 -5.69 -3.73 -0.96
N GLY A 244 -6.18 -3.34 0.23
CA GLY A 244 -5.53 -3.70 1.49
C GLY A 244 -5.68 -2.67 2.60
N THR A 245 -4.73 -2.66 3.53
CA THR A 245 -4.71 -1.70 4.64
C THR A 245 -4.28 -0.30 4.22
N GLU A 246 -3.53 -0.20 3.11
CA GLU A 246 -3.13 1.07 2.53
C GLU A 246 -4.16 1.54 1.50
N ALA A 247 -4.42 2.85 1.48
CA ALA A 247 -5.33 3.40 0.48
C ALA A 247 -4.67 3.34 -0.90
N GLU A 248 -5.43 2.87 -1.88
CA GLU A 248 -5.07 2.99 -3.29
C GLU A 248 -4.88 4.45 -3.68
N PHE A 249 -3.98 4.68 -4.63
CA PHE A 249 -3.73 6.01 -5.15
C PHE A 249 -3.14 5.96 -6.54
N ILE A 250 -3.27 7.08 -7.24
CA ILE A 250 -2.48 7.41 -8.43
C ILE A 250 -1.60 8.62 -8.12
N GLU A 251 -0.33 8.56 -8.54
CA GLU A 251 0.62 9.67 -8.45
C GLU A 251 0.84 10.30 -9.82
N ILE A 252 0.75 11.62 -9.86
CA ILE A 252 1.06 12.43 -11.03
C ILE A 252 2.30 13.25 -10.69
N THR A 253 3.26 13.27 -11.60
CA THR A 253 4.49 14.05 -11.47
C THR A 253 4.67 14.96 -12.67
N ASN A 254 5.06 16.21 -12.43
CA ASN A 254 5.57 17.09 -13.47
C ASN A 254 7.07 16.79 -13.67
N LEU A 255 7.39 15.96 -14.64
CA LEU A 255 8.76 15.61 -15.00
C LEU A 255 9.46 16.70 -15.83
N GLY A 256 8.77 17.79 -16.18
CA GLY A 256 9.29 18.90 -16.98
C GLY A 256 10.04 19.95 -16.16
N GLY A 257 10.34 21.08 -16.81
CA GLY A 257 11.03 22.25 -16.24
C GLY A 257 10.17 23.50 -16.08
N GLY A 258 8.92 23.47 -16.55
CA GLY A 258 7.96 24.57 -16.41
C GLY A 258 6.81 24.21 -15.47
N ASP A 259 6.18 25.24 -14.91
CA ASP A 259 4.97 25.10 -14.09
C ASP A 259 3.78 24.63 -14.94
N GLN A 260 2.89 23.84 -14.33
CA GLN A 260 1.68 23.35 -15.00
C GLN A 260 0.43 23.67 -14.18
N ASP A 261 -0.46 24.48 -14.74
CA ASP A 261 -1.82 24.68 -14.20
C ASP A 261 -2.67 23.44 -14.47
N MET A 262 -3.21 22.85 -13.42
CA MET A 262 -4.04 21.65 -13.44
C MET A 262 -5.54 21.95 -13.61
N THR A 263 -5.93 23.22 -13.76
CA THR A 263 -7.32 23.60 -14.02
C THR A 263 -7.82 22.95 -15.31
N GLY A 264 -8.95 22.21 -15.21
CA GLY A 264 -9.53 21.51 -16.36
C GLY A 264 -8.86 20.17 -16.70
N TRP A 265 -7.92 19.70 -15.87
CA TRP A 265 -7.40 18.34 -15.97
C TRP A 265 -8.26 17.36 -15.19
N THR A 266 -8.31 16.12 -15.65
CA THR A 266 -8.93 14.98 -14.97
C THR A 266 -8.01 13.78 -14.89
N VAL A 267 -8.13 13.03 -13.80
CA VAL A 267 -7.71 11.64 -13.71
C VAL A 267 -8.91 10.76 -14.04
N ARG A 268 -8.67 9.70 -14.81
CA ARG A 268 -9.71 8.76 -15.21
C ARG A 268 -9.25 7.32 -14.97
N SER A 269 -10.14 6.52 -14.41
CA SER A 269 -10.09 5.06 -14.42
C SER A 269 -11.19 4.57 -15.39
N PRO A 270 -10.87 4.39 -16.68
CA PRO A 270 -11.87 4.05 -17.68
C PRO A 270 -12.53 2.70 -17.41
N ASP A 271 -11.79 1.74 -16.87
CA ASP A 271 -12.29 0.38 -16.58
C ASP A 271 -13.35 0.37 -15.47
N ARG A 272 -13.36 1.40 -14.61
CA ARG A 272 -14.40 1.63 -13.59
C ARG A 272 -15.36 2.76 -13.92
N GLY A 273 -15.14 3.48 -15.03
CA GLY A 273 -15.91 4.67 -15.39
C GLY A 273 -15.76 5.84 -14.41
N VAL A 274 -14.67 5.89 -13.64
CA VAL A 274 -14.43 6.96 -12.65
C VAL A 274 -13.66 8.09 -13.29
N VAL A 275 -14.12 9.33 -13.07
CA VAL A 275 -13.48 10.56 -13.53
C VAL A 275 -13.43 11.55 -12.37
N VAL A 276 -12.26 12.12 -12.09
CA VAL A 276 -12.05 13.11 -11.04
C VAL A 276 -11.28 14.30 -11.59
N SER A 277 -11.81 15.50 -11.39
CA SER A 277 -11.16 16.74 -11.79
C SER A 277 -10.19 17.23 -10.73
N PHE A 278 -9.09 17.82 -11.18
CA PHE A 278 -8.24 18.60 -10.28
C PHE A 278 -8.91 19.95 -9.93
N PRO A 279 -8.69 20.47 -8.71
CA PRO A 279 -9.22 21.77 -8.30
C PRO A 279 -8.61 22.90 -9.14
N ALA A 280 -9.43 23.91 -9.40
CA ALA A 280 -8.99 25.09 -10.15
C ALA A 280 -7.88 25.85 -9.39
N GLY A 281 -6.88 26.34 -10.13
CA GLY A 281 -5.74 27.06 -9.58
C GLY A 281 -4.66 26.18 -8.96
N LEU A 282 -4.82 24.84 -8.95
CA LEU A 282 -3.74 23.94 -8.58
C LEU A 282 -2.62 24.04 -9.62
N VAL A 283 -1.40 24.35 -9.17
CA VAL A 283 -0.20 24.39 -10.02
C VAL A 283 0.77 23.31 -9.57
N MET A 284 1.25 22.51 -10.53
CA MET A 284 2.32 21.55 -10.34
C MET A 284 3.65 22.13 -10.82
N ASN A 285 4.55 22.42 -9.88
CA ASN A 285 5.89 22.92 -10.15
C ASN A 285 6.80 21.82 -10.76
N PRO A 286 7.93 22.19 -11.39
CA PRO A 286 8.92 21.24 -11.89
C PRO A 286 9.35 20.23 -10.82
N GLY A 287 9.28 18.94 -11.13
CA GLY A 287 9.64 17.84 -10.24
C GLY A 287 8.62 17.54 -9.13
N GLN A 288 7.54 18.31 -9.02
CA GLN A 288 6.51 18.07 -8.01
C GLN A 288 5.70 16.82 -8.34
N SER A 289 5.44 16.00 -7.33
CA SER A 289 4.44 14.93 -7.33
C SER A 289 3.26 15.30 -6.43
N CYS A 290 2.08 14.80 -6.76
CA CYS A 290 0.96 14.73 -5.82
C CYS A 290 0.12 13.47 -6.10
N ARG A 291 -0.71 13.07 -5.14
CA ARG A 291 -1.51 11.83 -5.22
C ARG A 291 -3.01 12.08 -5.15
N LEU A 292 -3.78 11.24 -5.84
CA LEU A 292 -5.22 11.13 -5.61
C LEU A 292 -5.47 9.78 -4.96
N TYR A 293 -5.78 9.81 -3.67
CA TYR A 293 -6.10 8.62 -2.90
C TYR A 293 -7.57 8.24 -3.06
N THR A 294 -7.88 6.95 -2.97
CA THR A 294 -9.24 6.40 -2.99
C THR A 294 -9.89 6.54 -1.62
N GLY A 295 -10.95 7.36 -1.55
CA GLY A 295 -11.82 7.49 -0.37
C GLY A 295 -11.22 8.17 0.86
N VAL A 296 -9.97 8.65 0.80
CA VAL A 296 -9.31 9.35 1.90
C VAL A 296 -8.41 10.48 1.40
N LEU A 297 -8.34 11.60 2.13
CA LEU A 297 -7.35 12.66 1.89
C LEU A 297 -6.11 12.44 2.75
N ARG A 298 -4.93 12.71 2.18
CA ARG A 298 -3.63 12.65 2.86
C ARG A 298 -2.84 13.94 2.61
N PHE A 299 -1.76 14.13 3.38
CA PHE A 299 -0.96 15.35 3.32
C PHE A 299 -0.27 15.58 1.96
N ASP A 300 -0.01 14.51 1.21
CA ASP A 300 0.58 14.49 -0.13
C ASP A 300 -0.48 14.39 -1.24
N SER A 301 -1.76 14.63 -0.90
CA SER A 301 -2.83 14.68 -1.90
C SER A 301 -2.73 15.90 -2.80
N CYS A 302 -3.27 15.80 -4.02
CA CYS A 302 -3.37 16.92 -4.96
C CYS A 302 -4.41 17.94 -4.47
N ALA A 303 -4.00 18.76 -3.50
CA ALA A 303 -4.89 19.65 -2.73
C ALA A 303 -6.05 18.86 -2.11
N ASP A 304 -7.30 19.23 -2.40
CA ASP A 304 -8.51 18.57 -1.92
C ASP A 304 -9.10 17.55 -2.91
N ALA A 305 -8.38 17.23 -4.00
CA ALA A 305 -8.79 16.20 -4.96
C ALA A 305 -8.62 14.79 -4.38
N MET A 306 -9.63 13.94 -4.60
CA MET A 306 -9.67 12.57 -4.09
C MET A 306 -10.48 11.68 -5.03
N MET A 307 -10.07 10.42 -5.19
CA MET A 307 -10.88 9.42 -5.88
C MET A 307 -12.07 9.01 -4.98
N PRO A 308 -13.25 8.71 -5.53
CA PRO A 308 -14.40 8.27 -4.73
C PRO A 308 -14.04 7.01 -3.94
N ALA A 309 -14.66 6.82 -2.78
CA ALA A 309 -14.50 5.58 -2.02
C ALA A 309 -15.05 4.38 -2.82
N GLY A 310 -14.40 3.23 -2.70
CA GLY A 310 -14.75 2.01 -3.41
C GLY A 310 -13.61 1.48 -4.28
N ASP A 311 -13.92 0.54 -5.15
CA ASP A 311 -12.96 -0.07 -6.09
C ASP A 311 -12.83 0.83 -7.33
N VAL A 312 -11.74 1.61 -7.36
CA VAL A 312 -11.45 2.59 -8.41
C VAL A 312 -10.42 2.05 -9.40
N TRP A 313 -9.45 1.28 -8.93
CA TRP A 313 -8.36 0.75 -9.75
C TRP A 313 -8.42 -0.77 -9.74
N PRO A 314 -8.73 -1.44 -10.86
CA PRO A 314 -8.81 -2.90 -10.87
C PRO A 314 -7.53 -3.60 -10.35
N ASP A 315 -7.68 -4.48 -9.36
CA ASP A 315 -6.60 -5.25 -8.72
C ASP A 315 -5.85 -6.21 -9.64
N GLY A 316 -6.40 -6.52 -10.81
CA GLY A 316 -5.78 -7.40 -11.81
C GLY A 316 -4.84 -6.67 -12.77
N GLY A 317 -4.97 -5.35 -12.86
CA GLY A 317 -4.44 -4.56 -13.97
C GLY A 317 -5.53 -3.79 -14.70
N GLY A 318 -5.15 -2.69 -15.33
CA GLY A 318 -6.09 -1.79 -15.98
C GLY A 318 -5.39 -0.64 -16.67
N ARG A 319 -6.16 0.41 -16.94
CA ARG A 319 -5.72 1.64 -17.59
C ARG A 319 -5.97 2.84 -16.69
N ALA A 320 -5.00 3.73 -16.62
CA ALA A 320 -5.11 5.03 -15.99
C ALA A 320 -4.84 6.13 -17.02
N VAL A 321 -5.65 7.18 -17.00
CA VAL A 321 -5.54 8.28 -17.97
C VAL A 321 -5.51 9.61 -17.24
N LEU A 322 -4.56 10.44 -17.60
CA LEU A 322 -4.50 11.86 -17.28
C LEU A 322 -4.95 12.63 -18.51
N PHE A 323 -6.00 13.44 -18.38
CA PHE A 323 -6.69 14.02 -19.52
C PHE A 323 -6.92 15.51 -19.32
N TYR A 324 -6.75 16.29 -20.37
CA TYR A 324 -7.07 17.71 -20.38
C TYR A 324 -8.42 17.93 -21.07
N ASP A 325 -9.46 18.20 -20.29
CA ASP A 325 -10.84 18.21 -20.76
C ASP A 325 -11.11 19.36 -21.72
N ALA A 326 -10.52 20.52 -21.48
CA ALA A 326 -10.78 21.73 -22.26
C ALA A 326 -10.41 21.58 -23.74
N LEU A 327 -9.45 20.70 -24.07
CA LEU A 327 -9.04 20.41 -25.45
C LEU A 327 -9.40 18.99 -25.91
N ALA A 328 -10.05 18.19 -25.07
CA ALA A 328 -10.30 16.78 -25.34
C ALA A 328 -9.02 15.98 -25.67
N LEU A 329 -7.91 16.25 -24.98
CA LEU A 329 -6.61 15.64 -25.24
C LEU A 329 -6.15 14.75 -24.07
N PRO A 330 -5.73 13.50 -24.30
CA PRO A 330 -4.98 12.76 -23.29
C PRO A 330 -3.62 13.41 -23.10
N GLY A 331 -3.28 13.76 -21.85
CA GLY A 331 -1.93 14.20 -21.51
C GLY A 331 -1.02 13.03 -21.15
N ASP A 332 -1.58 11.97 -20.56
CA ASP A 332 -0.91 10.69 -20.40
C ASP A 332 -1.90 9.53 -20.36
N GLU A 333 -1.49 8.38 -20.86
CA GLU A 333 -2.24 7.13 -20.78
C GLU A 333 -1.25 6.01 -20.46
N THR A 334 -1.56 5.24 -19.42
CA THR A 334 -0.69 4.15 -18.98
C THR A 334 -1.50 2.92 -18.59
N LEU A 335 -0.93 1.77 -18.92
CA LEU A 335 -1.41 0.47 -18.48
C LEU A 335 -0.62 0.01 -17.24
N TYR A 336 -1.22 -0.86 -16.46
CA TYR A 336 -0.57 -1.54 -15.35
C TYR A 336 -1.10 -2.97 -15.23
N SER A 337 -0.36 -3.84 -14.56
CA SER A 337 -0.75 -5.25 -14.37
C SER A 337 -0.27 -5.76 -13.03
N ALA A 338 -1.14 -6.51 -12.36
CA ALA A 338 -0.78 -7.21 -11.14
C ALA A 338 0.00 -8.50 -11.41
N ASP A 339 -0.06 -9.04 -12.64
CA ASP A 339 0.59 -10.31 -12.98
C ASP A 339 2.05 -10.09 -13.41
N PRO A 340 3.05 -10.62 -12.67
CA PRO A 340 4.46 -10.48 -13.03
C PRO A 340 4.81 -11.04 -14.41
N ASN A 341 4.04 -12.01 -14.91
CA ASN A 341 4.29 -12.63 -16.21
C ASN A 341 3.56 -11.91 -17.36
N ASN A 342 2.72 -10.92 -17.03
CA ASN A 342 1.91 -10.20 -17.99
C ASN A 342 1.99 -8.68 -17.75
N GLN A 343 3.20 -8.16 -17.60
CA GLN A 343 3.43 -6.72 -17.49
C GLN A 343 3.20 -6.01 -18.84
N PRO A 344 2.61 -4.80 -18.86
CA PRO A 344 2.49 -4.02 -20.08
C PRO A 344 3.88 -3.56 -20.52
N PRO A 345 4.14 -3.46 -21.84
CA PRO A 345 5.45 -3.02 -22.31
C PRO A 345 5.74 -1.56 -21.90
N PRO A 346 7.02 -1.17 -21.69
CA PRO A 346 7.39 0.24 -21.53
C PRO A 346 6.80 1.11 -22.67
N PRO A 347 6.43 2.38 -22.40
CA PRO A 347 6.64 3.14 -21.17
C PRO A 347 5.48 3.01 -20.16
N ASN A 348 4.68 1.94 -20.21
CA ASN A 348 3.64 1.69 -19.22
C ASN A 348 4.23 1.38 -17.84
N LEU A 349 3.41 1.51 -16.79
CA LEU A 349 3.86 1.26 -15.42
C LEU A 349 4.28 -0.21 -15.25
N GLN A 350 5.41 -0.42 -14.57
CA GLN A 350 5.93 -1.75 -14.25
C GLN A 350 5.61 -2.08 -12.80
N GLY A 351 5.03 -3.26 -12.59
CA GLY A 351 4.63 -3.72 -11.28
C GLY A 351 5.80 -4.01 -10.35
N VAL A 352 5.62 -3.68 -9.08
CA VAL A 352 6.59 -3.90 -8.01
C VAL A 352 5.97 -4.48 -6.77
N SER A 353 6.87 -4.94 -5.91
CA SER A 353 6.69 -6.09 -5.06
C SER A 353 6.86 -5.73 -3.60
#